data_AF-A0A969WCS4-F1
#
_entry.id   AF-A0A969WCS4-F1
#
_cell.length_a   1.000
_cell.length_b   1.000
_cell.length_c   1.000
_cell.angle_alpha   90.00
_cell.angle_beta   90.00
_cell.angle_gamma   90.00
#
_symmetry.space_group_name_H-M   'P 1'
#
loop_
_entity.id
_entity.type
_entity.pdbx_description
1 polymer ?
#
loop_
_entity_poly.entity_id
_entity_poly.type
_entity_poly.pdbx_seq_one_letter_code
_entity_poly.pdbx_strand_id
1 'polypeptide(L)'
;MSNFRTLAATTALALLLTACHHPQSDDSGIDLRTRPVRNKIANIPPQCFTRTQDVANSAVQNPCYVCHADADQPNWQSQPENQLSYAFPSIGQTGVVHNDWKNFFVDRRDAIAATGDDAILAYVRQDNYHDARGHIDLAQRLRAVPKRWDLDGDGQWDGYIPDAAFSFDAEGFDRSADGAATGWRAFTYYPFPGTFMPTNGAFDDVLIRLPAAFREDRDGKADAAVYKTNLAIVESLVRRTDIAIDATDERALDADLDRDGTLGTATHVVYDWAPLKQQFMYYVGRAGDEQRAGRVQAAAGLFPVGTEFLHSVRYLDVGDDGVVRPAARMKELRYSRKQRWETYSSLRLQALDEEKEATLSPDEPEQYYGDPERGMKSKLGWVYQGYIEDRGGRLRPQTQEESQFCLGCHGGLSATDDTVFSYSRKRGGATQGWGHWSGAASDARPFANWADPKRADGQAEYASYLLANHAGDEYRANDEVRARFFDDDGQPRDAAFAALAGDLSSLMLPSAARALALNKAYLAVVREQSYALGRDPMLQPAQNVLREVKQDLPTGIATALPAPRLAP
;
A
#
# COMPACT_ATOMS: atom_id res chain seq x y z
N MET A 1 -55.11 -49.02 45.37
CA MET A 1 -54.12 -49.40 46.41
C MET A 1 -52.90 -48.51 46.23
N SER A 2 -52.61 -47.68 47.25
CA SER A 2 -51.39 -46.93 47.58
C SER A 2 -50.58 -46.20 46.50
N ASN A 3 -50.06 -44.99 46.69
CA ASN A 3 -50.28 -43.88 47.63
C ASN A 3 -49.22 -42.79 47.29
N PHE A 4 -49.52 -41.52 47.61
CA PHE A 4 -48.60 -40.37 47.78
C PHE A 4 -47.94 -39.80 46.50
N ARG A 5 -47.69 -38.49 46.32
CA ARG A 5 -47.59 -37.36 47.27
C ARG A 5 -47.49 -36.01 46.52
N THR A 6 -48.00 -34.96 47.19
CA THR A 6 -47.54 -33.55 47.25
C THR A 6 -47.63 -32.60 46.04
N LEU A 7 -48.53 -31.61 46.21
CA LEU A 7 -48.40 -30.22 45.76
C LEU A 7 -47.04 -29.63 46.16
N ALA A 8 -46.41 -28.91 45.23
CA ALA A 8 -45.28 -28.02 45.50
C ALA A 8 -45.52 -26.67 44.80
N ALA A 9 -45.27 -25.61 45.57
CA ALA A 9 -45.54 -24.22 45.25
C ALA A 9 -44.58 -23.64 44.20
N THR A 10 -45.13 -22.83 43.31
CA THR A 10 -44.45 -22.01 42.32
C THR A 10 -43.76 -20.82 43.01
N THR A 11 -42.42 -20.78 42.96
CA THR A 11 -41.64 -19.58 43.30
C THR A 11 -40.46 -19.42 42.34
N ALA A 12 -40.43 -18.26 41.69
CA ALA A 12 -39.28 -17.51 41.15
C ALA A 12 -38.27 -18.19 40.20
N LEU A 13 -37.96 -17.55 39.07
CA LEU A 13 -36.84 -16.59 39.00
C LEU A 13 -36.72 -16.03 37.57
N ALA A 14 -37.02 -14.74 37.40
CA ALA A 14 -36.67 -14.01 36.20
C ALA A 14 -35.16 -13.69 36.24
N LEU A 15 -34.36 -14.37 35.42
CA LEU A 15 -32.96 -14.03 35.21
C LEU A 15 -32.86 -12.93 34.15
N LEU A 16 -32.72 -11.70 34.63
CA LEU A 16 -32.14 -10.58 33.87
C LEU A 16 -30.67 -10.91 33.61
N LEU A 17 -30.35 -11.34 32.39
CA LEU A 17 -28.98 -11.37 31.87
C LEU A 17 -28.57 -9.93 31.55
N THR A 18 -28.14 -9.19 32.57
CA THR A 18 -27.30 -8.01 32.38
C THR A 18 -25.96 -8.50 31.83
N ALA A 19 -25.74 -8.30 30.53
CA ALA A 19 -24.43 -8.42 29.92
C ALA A 19 -23.53 -7.32 30.50
N CYS A 20 -22.78 -7.66 31.54
CA CYS A 20 -21.68 -6.85 32.03
C CYS A 20 -20.65 -6.74 30.91
N HIS A 21 -20.58 -5.58 30.26
CA HIS A 21 -19.43 -5.16 29.46
C HIS A 21 -18.21 -5.12 30.40
N HIS A 22 -17.42 -6.18 30.41
CA HIS A 22 -16.05 -6.07 30.90
C HIS A 22 -15.31 -5.13 29.93
N PRO A 23 -14.55 -4.13 30.41
CA PRO A 23 -13.56 -3.48 29.57
C PRO A 23 -12.63 -4.60 29.09
N GLN A 24 -12.67 -4.92 27.79
CA GLN A 24 -11.77 -5.88 27.19
C GLN A 24 -10.35 -5.43 27.50
N SER A 25 -9.69 -6.13 28.42
CA SER A 25 -8.24 -6.07 28.57
C SER A 25 -7.64 -6.27 27.19
N ASP A 26 -6.74 -5.39 26.75
CA ASP A 26 -6.08 -5.53 25.45
C ASP A 26 -5.40 -6.91 25.33
N ASP A 27 -6.07 -7.77 24.56
CA ASP A 27 -5.84 -9.20 24.37
C ASP A 27 -5.23 -9.50 23.00
N SER A 28 -4.78 -8.46 22.27
CA SER A 28 -4.09 -8.57 20.99
C SER A 28 -2.89 -9.53 21.03
N GLY A 29 -2.39 -9.82 22.25
CA GLY A 29 -1.34 -10.79 22.51
C GLY A 29 0.07 -10.22 22.31
N ILE A 30 0.18 -9.04 21.71
CA ILE A 30 1.45 -8.35 21.40
C ILE A 30 1.85 -7.39 22.53
N ASP A 31 3.14 -7.32 22.82
CA ASP A 31 3.75 -6.30 23.68
C ASP A 31 4.80 -5.55 22.87
N LEU A 32 4.52 -4.29 22.50
CA LEU A 32 5.42 -3.47 21.68
C LEU A 32 6.71 -3.12 22.43
N ARG A 33 6.73 -3.24 23.76
CA ARG A 33 7.90 -2.99 24.60
C ARG A 33 8.91 -4.15 24.55
N THR A 34 8.49 -5.33 24.10
CA THR A 34 9.39 -6.49 23.98
C THR A 34 10.21 -6.42 22.70
N ARG A 35 11.45 -5.93 22.83
CA ARG A 35 12.48 -5.88 21.78
C ARG A 35 13.25 -7.20 21.77
N PRO A 36 13.21 -7.99 20.69
CA PRO A 36 14.12 -7.65 19.60
C PRO A 36 13.54 -7.87 18.20
N VAL A 37 13.93 -6.98 17.29
CA VAL A 37 13.96 -7.28 15.85
C VAL A 37 14.86 -8.51 15.66
N ARG A 38 14.28 -9.64 15.26
CA ARG A 38 15.01 -10.89 15.06
C ARG A 38 15.64 -10.91 13.68
N ASN A 39 14.86 -10.53 12.67
CA ASN A 39 15.34 -10.35 11.31
C ASN A 39 16.01 -8.97 11.15
N LYS A 40 17.35 -8.96 11.12
CA LYS A 40 18.15 -7.72 10.95
C LYS A 40 18.00 -7.04 9.59
N ILE A 41 17.37 -7.73 8.63
CA ILE A 41 17.05 -7.25 7.28
C ILE A 41 15.56 -7.37 7.00
N ALA A 42 14.71 -7.12 8.00
CA ALA A 42 13.26 -7.08 7.81
C ALA A 42 12.83 -6.01 6.79
N ASN A 43 13.69 -5.04 6.48
CA ASN A 43 13.54 -4.10 5.38
C ASN A 43 13.78 -4.72 3.99
N ILE A 44 14.43 -5.87 3.85
CA ILE A 44 14.58 -6.56 2.56
C ILE A 44 13.38 -7.49 2.39
N PRO A 45 12.37 -7.12 1.57
CA PRO A 45 11.10 -7.83 1.52
C PRO A 45 11.27 -9.21 0.84
N PRO A 46 10.32 -10.14 1.03
CA PRO A 46 10.44 -11.51 0.55
C PRO A 46 10.62 -11.62 -0.97
N GLN A 47 10.15 -10.64 -1.74
CA GLN A 47 10.33 -10.54 -3.19
C GLN A 47 11.81 -10.59 -3.60
N CYS A 48 12.73 -10.05 -2.79
CA CYS A 48 14.17 -10.06 -3.08
C CYS A 48 14.80 -11.46 -2.96
N PHE A 49 14.16 -12.39 -2.23
CA PHE A 49 14.58 -13.79 -2.13
C PHE A 49 13.99 -14.66 -3.24
N THR A 50 13.35 -14.06 -4.24
CA THR A 50 12.86 -14.76 -5.42
C THR A 50 13.98 -15.56 -6.08
N ARG A 51 13.67 -16.79 -6.51
CA ARG A 51 14.56 -17.54 -7.40
C ARG A 51 14.28 -17.14 -8.84
N THR A 52 15.25 -16.51 -9.47
CA THR A 52 15.19 -16.03 -10.86
C THR A 52 15.34 -17.13 -11.92
N GLN A 53 15.92 -18.28 -11.58
CA GLN A 53 15.99 -19.45 -12.46
C GLN A 53 14.98 -20.50 -12.00
N ASP A 54 13.96 -20.78 -12.80
CA ASP A 54 12.87 -21.68 -12.42
C ASP A 54 13.39 -23.09 -12.11
N VAL A 55 12.92 -23.69 -11.01
CA VAL A 55 13.35 -25.03 -10.59
C VAL A 55 12.95 -26.14 -11.56
N ALA A 56 11.88 -25.95 -12.33
CA ALA A 56 11.31 -26.98 -13.20
C ALA A 56 12.01 -27.06 -14.56
N ASN A 57 12.42 -25.92 -15.13
CA ASN A 57 12.97 -25.86 -16.49
C ASN A 57 14.22 -24.98 -16.65
N SER A 58 14.73 -24.37 -15.57
CA SER A 58 15.87 -23.44 -15.57
C SER A 58 15.69 -22.19 -16.43
N ALA A 59 14.45 -21.86 -16.83
CA ALA A 59 14.17 -20.59 -17.50
C ALA A 59 14.50 -19.43 -16.58
N VAL A 60 15.16 -18.42 -17.14
CA VAL A 60 15.50 -17.18 -16.43
C VAL A 60 14.31 -16.23 -16.51
N GLN A 61 13.89 -15.72 -15.36
CA GLN A 61 12.86 -14.72 -15.21
C GLN A 61 13.43 -13.52 -14.49
N ASN A 62 12.89 -12.34 -14.80
CA ASN A 62 13.37 -11.11 -14.22
C ASN A 62 12.22 -10.33 -13.59
N PRO A 63 11.84 -10.65 -12.34
CA PRO A 63 10.92 -9.82 -11.57
C PRO A 63 11.63 -8.62 -10.96
N CYS A 64 12.95 -8.61 -10.89
CA CYS A 64 13.74 -7.59 -10.22
C CYS A 64 13.63 -6.22 -10.91
N TYR A 65 13.45 -6.19 -12.24
CA TYR A 65 13.46 -4.95 -13.02
C TYR A 65 12.39 -3.94 -12.61
N VAL A 66 11.23 -4.38 -12.08
CA VAL A 66 10.19 -3.44 -11.65
C VAL A 66 10.63 -2.60 -10.45
N CYS A 67 11.56 -3.10 -9.63
CA CYS A 67 12.08 -2.41 -8.44
C CYS A 67 13.48 -1.80 -8.66
N HIS A 68 14.30 -2.45 -9.50
CA HIS A 68 15.70 -2.12 -9.73
C HIS A 68 15.91 -1.78 -11.20
N ALA A 69 15.83 -0.50 -11.54
CA ALA A 69 16.07 0.00 -12.89
C ALA A 69 16.72 1.39 -12.81
N ASP A 70 16.86 2.05 -13.96
CA ASP A 70 17.19 3.47 -14.00
C ASP A 70 16.11 4.30 -13.29
N ALA A 71 16.52 5.29 -12.50
CA ALA A 71 15.62 6.19 -11.78
C ALA A 71 15.54 7.57 -12.44
N ASP A 72 14.33 8.12 -12.51
CA ASP A 72 14.09 9.48 -13.01
C ASP A 72 14.26 10.53 -11.90
N GLN A 73 14.91 11.65 -12.23
CA GLN A 73 15.09 12.77 -11.29
C GLN A 73 13.73 13.29 -10.75
N PRO A 74 13.58 13.55 -9.44
CA PRO A 74 14.59 13.63 -8.39
C PRO A 74 14.75 12.36 -7.55
N ASN A 75 14.46 11.20 -8.13
CA ASN A 75 14.91 9.94 -7.55
C ASN A 75 16.28 9.59 -8.12
N TRP A 76 17.27 9.34 -7.25
CA TRP A 76 18.61 8.91 -7.64
C TRP A 76 18.92 7.46 -7.23
N GLN A 77 17.91 6.71 -6.77
CA GLN A 77 18.02 5.29 -6.41
C GLN A 77 18.01 4.42 -7.67
N SER A 78 19.04 4.58 -8.49
CA SER A 78 19.22 3.93 -9.78
C SER A 78 20.14 2.73 -9.60
N GLN A 79 19.59 1.52 -9.64
CA GLN A 79 20.33 0.29 -9.33
C GLN A 79 20.03 -0.86 -10.31
N PRO A 80 20.12 -0.67 -11.64
CA PRO A 80 19.82 -1.72 -12.62
C PRO A 80 20.72 -2.97 -12.49
N GLU A 81 21.93 -2.82 -11.95
CA GLU A 81 22.88 -3.91 -11.68
C GLU A 81 22.36 -4.94 -10.66
N ASN A 82 21.46 -4.53 -9.75
CA ASN A 82 20.82 -5.43 -8.79
C ASN A 82 19.88 -6.47 -9.45
N GLN A 83 19.63 -6.35 -10.76
CA GLN A 83 18.99 -7.41 -11.54
C GLN A 83 19.94 -8.57 -11.85
N LEU A 84 21.25 -8.35 -11.90
CA LEU A 84 22.25 -9.30 -12.41
C LEU A 84 22.84 -10.20 -11.32
N SER A 85 22.82 -9.73 -10.07
CA SER A 85 23.30 -10.45 -8.89
C SER A 85 22.42 -10.21 -7.68
N TYR A 86 22.41 -11.16 -6.75
CA TYR A 86 21.79 -11.00 -5.44
C TYR A 86 22.70 -10.15 -4.54
N ALA A 87 22.63 -8.83 -4.69
CA ALA A 87 23.41 -7.82 -3.95
C ALA A 87 22.94 -7.64 -2.49
N PHE A 88 22.80 -8.73 -1.75
CA PHE A 88 22.44 -8.72 -0.35
C PHE A 88 23.62 -8.24 0.53
N PRO A 89 23.35 -7.65 1.71
CA PRO A 89 24.40 -7.35 2.68
C PRO A 89 25.14 -8.61 3.14
N SER A 90 26.42 -8.47 3.45
CA SER A 90 27.33 -9.52 3.92
C SER A 90 27.11 -9.85 5.40
N ILE A 91 25.97 -10.44 5.72
CA ILE A 91 25.64 -10.72 7.12
C ILE A 91 26.34 -12.00 7.58
N GLY A 92 27.23 -11.86 8.55
CA GLY A 92 27.95 -12.98 9.17
C GLY A 92 29.21 -13.40 8.41
N GLN A 93 30.00 -14.29 9.02
CA GLN A 93 31.36 -14.63 8.53
C GLN A 93 31.39 -15.35 7.18
N THR A 94 30.26 -15.88 6.71
CA THR A 94 30.17 -16.70 5.49
C THR A 94 29.64 -15.96 4.27
N GLY A 95 29.14 -14.73 4.43
CA GLY A 95 28.46 -13.98 3.35
C GLY A 95 27.17 -14.65 2.87
N VAL A 96 26.59 -15.55 3.67
CA VAL A 96 25.33 -16.23 3.38
C VAL A 96 24.23 -15.61 4.23
N VAL A 97 23.24 -15.04 3.56
CA VAL A 97 22.04 -14.47 4.18
C VAL A 97 20.95 -15.52 4.22
N HIS A 98 20.40 -15.77 5.40
CA HIS A 98 19.24 -16.66 5.58
C HIS A 98 17.93 -15.91 5.34
N ASN A 99 16.98 -16.57 4.69
CA ASN A 99 15.64 -16.05 4.49
C ASN A 99 14.78 -16.29 5.74
N ASP A 100 14.53 -15.24 6.51
CA ASP A 100 13.68 -15.28 7.70
C ASP A 100 12.17 -15.19 7.40
N TRP A 101 11.78 -15.02 6.13
CA TRP A 101 10.40 -15.08 5.65
C TRP A 101 9.88 -16.53 5.61
N LYS A 102 9.85 -17.19 6.78
CA LYS A 102 9.58 -18.62 6.93
C LYS A 102 8.17 -19.03 6.53
N ASN A 103 7.21 -18.11 6.54
CA ASN A 103 5.82 -18.40 6.17
C ASN A 103 5.68 -18.88 4.72
N PHE A 104 6.64 -18.55 3.84
CA PHE A 104 6.67 -19.04 2.47
C PHE A 104 6.86 -20.56 2.36
N PHE A 105 7.41 -21.20 3.40
CA PHE A 105 7.75 -22.62 3.37
C PHE A 105 6.82 -23.50 4.22
N VAL A 106 5.82 -22.91 4.87
CA VAL A 106 4.87 -23.62 5.72
C VAL A 106 3.73 -24.15 4.86
N ASP A 107 3.41 -25.44 5.00
CA ASP A 107 2.26 -26.04 4.33
C ASP A 107 0.98 -25.75 5.12
N ARG A 108 0.09 -24.95 4.54
CA ARG A 108 -1.21 -24.57 5.15
C ARG A 108 -2.41 -25.24 4.47
N ARG A 109 -2.19 -26.21 3.58
CA ARG A 109 -3.28 -26.83 2.81
C ARG A 109 -4.35 -27.46 3.71
N ASP A 110 -3.96 -28.10 4.81
CA ASP A 110 -4.90 -28.67 5.77
C ASP A 110 -5.73 -27.58 6.48
N ALA A 111 -5.11 -26.47 6.87
CA ALA A 111 -5.80 -25.34 7.50
C ALA A 111 -6.75 -24.62 6.53
N ILE A 112 -6.35 -24.51 5.26
CA ILE A 112 -7.18 -23.99 4.17
C ILE A 112 -8.39 -24.91 3.96
N ALA A 113 -8.18 -26.21 3.83
CA ALA A 113 -9.25 -27.19 3.63
C ALA A 113 -10.22 -27.26 4.81
N ALA A 114 -9.72 -27.07 6.05
CA ALA A 114 -10.54 -27.09 7.26
C ALA A 114 -11.45 -25.85 7.41
N THR A 115 -11.20 -24.77 6.68
CA THR A 115 -12.01 -23.55 6.73
C THR A 115 -13.05 -23.58 5.61
N GLY A 116 -14.34 -23.61 5.94
CA GLY A 116 -15.43 -23.62 4.96
C GLY A 116 -15.54 -22.30 4.18
N ASP A 117 -16.06 -22.36 2.94
CA ASP A 117 -16.23 -21.19 2.07
C ASP A 117 -17.21 -20.16 2.66
N ASP A 118 -18.36 -20.60 3.15
CA ASP A 118 -19.34 -19.72 3.80
C ASP A 118 -18.76 -19.04 5.04
N ALA A 119 -17.94 -19.76 5.80
CA ALA A 119 -17.31 -19.23 7.01
C ALA A 119 -16.27 -18.15 6.67
N ILE A 120 -15.43 -18.35 5.64
CA ILE A 120 -14.47 -17.32 5.23
C ILE A 120 -15.17 -16.12 4.57
N LEU A 121 -16.24 -16.33 3.79
CA LEU A 121 -17.02 -15.22 3.23
C LEU A 121 -17.67 -14.38 4.34
N ALA A 122 -18.30 -15.04 5.32
CA ALA A 122 -18.85 -14.36 6.48
C ALA A 122 -17.76 -13.61 7.27
N TYR A 123 -16.55 -14.17 7.37
CA TYR A 123 -15.42 -13.53 8.04
C TYR A 123 -14.97 -12.24 7.34
N VAL A 124 -14.75 -12.28 6.02
CA VAL A 124 -14.22 -11.12 5.27
C VAL A 124 -15.24 -9.99 5.10
N ARG A 125 -16.53 -10.31 5.15
CA ARG A 125 -17.63 -9.33 5.09
C ARG A 125 -17.87 -8.58 6.40
N GLN A 126 -17.21 -8.98 7.51
CA GLN A 126 -17.30 -8.24 8.77
C GLN A 126 -16.46 -6.96 8.72
N ASP A 127 -17.06 -5.84 9.13
CA ASP A 127 -16.29 -4.64 9.43
C ASP A 127 -15.48 -4.87 10.73
N ASN A 128 -14.16 -4.74 10.63
CA ASN A 128 -13.24 -4.80 11.77
C ASN A 128 -12.52 -3.49 12.06
N TYR A 129 -12.92 -2.42 11.37
CA TYR A 129 -12.40 -1.08 11.53
C TYR A 129 -13.32 -0.23 12.43
N HIS A 130 -14.64 -0.39 12.27
CA HIS A 130 -15.64 0.26 13.12
C HIS A 130 -16.20 -0.68 14.20
N ASP A 131 -16.51 -0.12 15.37
CA ASP A 131 -17.26 -0.80 16.42
C ASP A 131 -18.77 -0.81 16.12
N ALA A 132 -19.56 -1.48 16.98
CA ALA A 132 -21.01 -1.57 16.83
C ALA A 132 -21.77 -0.22 16.91
N ARG A 133 -21.08 0.86 17.33
CA ARG A 133 -21.62 2.23 17.37
C ARG A 133 -21.17 3.06 16.16
N GLY A 134 -20.40 2.48 15.24
CA GLY A 134 -19.87 3.15 14.05
C GLY A 134 -18.63 4.01 14.33
N HIS A 135 -18.00 3.89 15.50
CA HIS A 135 -16.76 4.58 15.80
C HIS A 135 -15.56 3.76 15.35
N ILE A 136 -14.45 4.41 15.01
CA ILE A 136 -13.19 3.72 14.68
C ILE A 136 -12.63 3.05 15.95
N ASP A 137 -12.68 1.72 16.02
CA ASP A 137 -12.34 0.94 17.22
C ASP A 137 -10.87 1.14 17.63
N LEU A 138 -9.96 1.07 16.66
CA LEU A 138 -8.53 1.28 16.90
C LEU A 138 -8.24 2.70 17.45
N ALA A 139 -8.93 3.72 16.94
CA ALA A 139 -8.73 5.09 17.39
C ALA A 139 -9.12 5.27 18.86
N GLN A 140 -10.18 4.59 19.33
CA GLN A 140 -10.55 4.61 20.75
C GLN A 140 -9.48 3.97 21.62
N ARG A 141 -8.94 2.83 21.18
CA ARG A 141 -7.87 2.12 21.91
C ARG A 141 -6.58 2.94 21.95
N LEU A 142 -6.21 3.64 20.89
CA LEU A 142 -5.00 4.47 20.88
C LEU A 142 -5.15 5.74 21.74
N ARG A 143 -6.35 6.34 21.82
CA ARG A 143 -6.61 7.48 22.72
C ARG A 143 -6.57 7.10 24.20
N ALA A 144 -6.83 5.83 24.50
CA ALA A 144 -6.68 5.25 25.83
C ALA A 144 -5.65 4.11 25.77
N VAL A 145 -4.43 4.48 25.36
CA VAL A 145 -3.38 3.53 24.94
C VAL A 145 -3.18 2.40 25.98
N PRO A 146 -3.23 1.13 25.55
CA PRO A 146 -2.88 0.03 26.42
C PRO A 146 -1.43 0.12 26.89
N LYS A 147 -1.17 -0.23 28.16
CA LYS A 147 0.19 -0.25 28.75
C LYS A 147 1.23 -1.10 27.98
N ARG A 148 0.77 -2.04 27.15
CA ARG A 148 1.62 -2.91 26.33
C ARG A 148 2.01 -2.29 24.99
N TRP A 149 1.33 -1.21 24.60
CA TRP A 149 1.60 -0.47 23.37
C TRP A 149 2.33 0.85 23.63
N ASP A 150 2.10 1.44 24.81
CA ASP A 150 2.78 2.62 25.32
C ASP A 150 4.27 2.31 25.63
N LEU A 151 5.18 2.83 24.79
CA LEU A 151 6.60 2.51 24.85
C LEU A 151 7.36 3.32 25.89
N ASP A 152 6.94 4.54 26.19
CA ASP A 152 7.60 5.42 27.15
C ASP A 152 6.85 5.55 28.49
N GLY A 153 5.62 5.06 28.55
CA GLY A 153 4.82 4.97 29.77
C GLY A 153 4.07 6.26 30.10
N ASP A 154 3.90 7.19 29.16
CA ASP A 154 3.25 8.48 29.40
C ASP A 154 1.72 8.45 29.27
N GLY A 155 1.16 7.33 28.81
CA GLY A 155 -0.27 7.12 28.61
C GLY A 155 -0.87 7.81 27.38
N GLN A 156 -0.04 8.22 26.42
CA GLN A 156 -0.44 8.81 25.14
C GLN A 156 0.07 7.96 23.98
N TRP A 157 -0.54 8.14 22.80
CA TRP A 157 -0.03 7.54 21.56
C TRP A 157 0.56 8.66 20.72
N ASP A 158 1.88 8.63 20.52
CA ASP A 158 2.59 9.68 19.78
C ASP A 158 2.43 9.60 18.24
N GLY A 159 1.86 8.51 17.73
CA GLY A 159 1.70 8.24 16.31
C GLY A 159 0.41 8.75 15.69
N TYR A 160 0.12 8.25 14.49
CA TYR A 160 -1.13 8.50 13.80
C TYR A 160 -2.30 7.81 14.49
N ILE A 161 -3.32 8.56 14.89
CA ILE A 161 -4.59 7.98 15.35
C ILE A 161 -5.55 7.97 14.15
N PRO A 162 -6.06 6.80 13.71
CA PRO A 162 -6.95 6.71 12.57
C PRO A 162 -8.17 7.62 12.68
N ASP A 163 -8.41 8.39 11.62
CA ASP A 163 -9.45 9.42 11.55
C ASP A 163 -10.18 9.48 10.21
N ALA A 164 -9.84 8.61 9.26
CA ALA A 164 -10.64 8.39 8.06
C ALA A 164 -11.87 7.53 8.40
N ALA A 165 -13.05 7.95 7.95
CA ALA A 165 -14.30 7.22 8.17
C ALA A 165 -14.52 6.10 7.15
N PHE A 166 -13.80 6.11 6.03
CA PHE A 166 -14.03 5.25 4.86
C PHE A 166 -15.48 5.36 4.34
N SER A 167 -16.02 6.57 4.37
CA SER A 167 -17.36 6.90 3.88
C SER A 167 -17.23 8.00 2.83
N PHE A 168 -17.18 7.59 1.57
CA PHE A 168 -16.83 8.48 0.45
C PHE A 168 -18.06 9.05 -0.25
N ASP A 169 -18.02 10.34 -0.54
CA ASP A 169 -18.96 10.95 -1.49
C ASP A 169 -18.59 10.63 -2.95
N ALA A 170 -19.39 11.13 -3.89
CA ALA A 170 -19.21 10.88 -5.32
C ALA A 170 -17.90 11.44 -5.89
N GLU A 171 -17.26 12.40 -5.19
CA GLU A 171 -15.99 13.00 -5.59
C GLU A 171 -14.78 12.36 -4.91
N GLY A 172 -15.02 11.31 -4.12
CA GLY A 172 -14.02 10.56 -3.37
C GLY A 172 -13.61 11.20 -2.04
N PHE A 173 -14.26 12.27 -1.58
CA PHE A 173 -13.95 12.83 -0.25
C PHE A 173 -14.57 11.97 0.84
N ASP A 174 -13.75 11.67 1.83
CA ASP A 174 -14.17 10.99 3.04
C ASP A 174 -14.96 11.93 3.96
N ARG A 175 -16.07 11.41 4.48
CA ARG A 175 -17.03 12.14 5.32
C ARG A 175 -17.16 11.42 6.65
N SER A 176 -17.05 12.17 7.74
CA SER A 176 -17.36 11.64 9.08
C SER A 176 -18.84 11.27 9.18
N ALA A 177 -19.21 10.58 10.27
CA ALA A 177 -20.58 10.12 10.51
C ALA A 177 -21.62 11.26 10.56
N ASP A 178 -21.22 12.48 10.90
CA ASP A 178 -22.03 13.69 10.90
C ASP A 178 -21.99 14.47 9.56
N GLY A 179 -21.30 13.93 8.55
CA GLY A 179 -21.17 14.50 7.21
C GLY A 179 -20.05 15.53 7.05
N ALA A 180 -19.28 15.82 8.10
CA ALA A 180 -18.16 16.77 7.99
C ALA A 180 -17.01 16.20 7.12
N ALA A 181 -16.24 17.09 6.51
CA ALA A 181 -15.07 16.68 5.73
C ALA A 181 -13.92 16.28 6.67
N THR A 182 -13.40 15.06 6.52
CA THR A 182 -12.17 14.63 7.23
C THR A 182 -10.91 15.17 6.54
N GLY A 183 -11.07 15.58 5.28
CA GLY A 183 -10.03 16.06 4.39
C GLY A 183 -9.26 14.94 3.70
N TRP A 184 -9.55 13.67 3.99
CA TRP A 184 -9.06 12.57 3.17
C TRP A 184 -9.82 12.51 1.85
N ARG A 185 -9.11 12.20 0.76
CA ARG A 185 -9.71 11.95 -0.55
C ARG A 185 -9.14 10.69 -1.17
N ALA A 186 -10.01 9.77 -1.55
CA ALA A 186 -9.63 8.52 -2.20
C ALA A 186 -9.41 8.71 -3.70
N PHE A 187 -8.46 7.95 -4.25
CA PHE A 187 -8.25 7.86 -5.68
C PHE A 187 -7.95 6.43 -6.12
N THR A 188 -8.26 6.16 -7.37
CA THR A 188 -7.99 4.91 -8.05
C THR A 188 -6.64 4.96 -8.77
N TYR A 189 -5.97 3.81 -8.84
CA TYR A 189 -4.62 3.70 -9.37
C TYR A 189 -4.38 2.32 -9.98
N TYR A 190 -3.32 2.20 -10.77
CA TYR A 190 -2.82 0.93 -11.27
C TYR A 190 -1.97 0.26 -10.18
N PRO A 191 -2.33 -0.95 -9.66
CA PRO A 191 -1.51 -1.66 -8.68
C PRO A 191 -0.06 -1.85 -9.15
N PHE A 192 0.91 -1.85 -8.25
CA PHE A 192 2.28 -2.17 -8.67
C PHE A 192 2.36 -3.63 -9.17
N PRO A 193 3.09 -3.93 -10.27
CA PRO A 193 3.14 -5.29 -10.79
C PRO A 193 3.66 -6.30 -9.77
N GLY A 194 3.12 -7.52 -9.83
CA GLY A 194 3.52 -8.66 -8.99
C GLY A 194 2.62 -8.90 -7.79
N THR A 195 3.21 -9.19 -6.62
CA THR A 195 2.47 -9.63 -5.42
C THR A 195 1.40 -8.62 -4.94
N PHE A 196 1.50 -7.34 -5.34
CA PHE A 196 0.54 -6.29 -4.99
C PHE A 196 -0.76 -6.31 -5.81
N MET A 197 -0.86 -7.16 -6.83
CA MET A 197 -2.08 -7.31 -7.62
C MET A 197 -3.14 -8.14 -6.85
N PRO A 198 -4.46 -7.83 -6.95
CA PRO A 198 -5.49 -8.55 -6.19
C PRO A 198 -5.58 -10.04 -6.47
N THR A 199 -5.16 -10.50 -7.65
CA THR A 199 -5.03 -11.92 -8.00
C THR A 199 -4.08 -12.70 -7.08
N ASN A 200 -3.24 -11.99 -6.33
CA ASN A 200 -2.31 -12.53 -5.34
C ASN A 200 -2.79 -12.34 -3.89
N GLY A 201 -4.00 -11.80 -3.68
CA GLY A 201 -4.69 -11.83 -2.39
C GLY A 201 -4.74 -10.50 -1.65
N ALA A 202 -4.21 -9.41 -2.18
CA ALA A 202 -4.26 -8.07 -1.58
C ALA A 202 -5.10 -7.13 -2.44
N PHE A 203 -6.24 -6.66 -1.90
CA PHE A 203 -7.02 -5.63 -2.56
C PHE A 203 -6.84 -4.30 -1.83
N ASP A 204 -6.29 -3.33 -2.54
CA ASP A 204 -5.80 -2.12 -1.90
C ASP A 204 -6.62 -0.88 -2.27
N ASP A 205 -6.71 0.08 -1.34
CA ASP A 205 -7.19 1.44 -1.58
C ASP A 205 -6.26 2.48 -0.97
N VAL A 206 -6.28 3.70 -1.51
CA VAL A 206 -5.40 4.77 -1.06
C VAL A 206 -6.15 6.09 -0.97
N LEU A 207 -5.88 6.82 0.11
CA LEU A 207 -6.40 8.16 0.38
C LEU A 207 -5.20 9.10 0.55
N ILE A 208 -5.36 10.34 0.10
CA ILE A 208 -4.41 11.42 0.35
C ILE A 208 -5.07 12.50 1.21
N ARG A 209 -4.29 13.13 2.08
CA ARG A 209 -4.65 14.37 2.76
C ARG A 209 -3.49 15.36 2.71
N LEU A 210 -3.79 16.58 2.26
CA LEU A 210 -2.84 17.70 2.37
C LEU A 210 -3.05 18.46 3.68
N PRO A 211 -2.02 19.16 4.19
CA PRO A 211 -2.14 20.00 5.39
C PRO A 211 -3.25 21.05 5.29
N ALA A 212 -3.71 21.56 6.44
CA ALA A 212 -4.79 22.55 6.52
C ALA A 212 -4.58 23.76 5.58
N ALA A 213 -3.37 24.31 5.48
CA ALA A 213 -3.07 25.45 4.60
C ALA A 213 -3.38 25.20 3.12
N PHE A 214 -3.34 23.95 2.65
CA PHE A 214 -3.67 23.58 1.27
C PHE A 214 -5.18 23.42 1.03
N ARG A 215 -5.96 23.45 2.09
CA ARG A 215 -7.42 23.25 2.10
C ARG A 215 -8.17 24.53 2.47
N GLU A 216 -7.44 25.61 2.73
CA GLU A 216 -7.96 26.86 3.26
C GLU A 216 -7.75 28.01 2.27
N ASP A 217 -8.76 28.86 2.14
CA ASP A 217 -8.67 30.15 1.46
C ASP A 217 -7.66 31.09 2.14
N ARG A 218 -7.47 32.28 1.58
CA ARG A 218 -6.51 33.26 2.12
C ARG A 218 -6.89 33.81 3.50
N ASP A 219 -8.15 33.65 3.92
CA ASP A 219 -8.65 34.03 5.24
C ASP A 219 -8.54 32.89 6.27
N GLY A 220 -8.05 31.71 5.86
CA GLY A 220 -7.90 30.53 6.71
C GLY A 220 -9.19 29.70 6.88
N LYS A 221 -10.19 29.88 6.01
CA LYS A 221 -11.43 29.09 6.03
C LYS A 221 -11.32 27.92 5.06
N ALA A 222 -11.88 26.77 5.43
CA ALA A 222 -11.90 25.60 4.56
C ALA A 222 -12.63 25.91 3.23
N ASP A 223 -11.99 25.62 2.11
CA ASP A 223 -12.51 25.87 0.77
C ASP A 223 -12.25 24.66 -0.14
N ALA A 224 -13.32 24.12 -0.71
CA ALA A 224 -13.26 22.91 -1.53
C ALA A 224 -12.59 23.14 -2.89
N ALA A 225 -12.77 24.32 -3.50
CA ALA A 225 -12.13 24.66 -4.77
C ALA A 225 -10.62 24.78 -4.58
N VAL A 226 -10.17 25.51 -3.54
CA VAL A 226 -8.77 25.59 -3.14
C VAL A 226 -8.18 24.20 -2.93
N TYR A 227 -8.87 23.32 -2.19
CA TYR A 227 -8.33 21.99 -1.93
C TYR A 227 -8.20 21.14 -3.19
N LYS A 228 -9.25 21.11 -4.03
CA LYS A 228 -9.24 20.37 -5.30
C LYS A 228 -8.12 20.87 -6.23
N THR A 229 -7.96 22.18 -6.36
CA THR A 229 -6.91 22.78 -7.18
C THR A 229 -5.52 22.47 -6.63
N ASN A 230 -5.30 22.56 -5.31
CA ASN A 230 -4.02 22.22 -4.71
C ASN A 230 -3.67 20.73 -4.86
N LEU A 231 -4.65 19.82 -4.77
CA LEU A 231 -4.43 18.39 -5.09
C LEU A 231 -3.97 18.20 -6.54
N ALA A 232 -4.58 18.92 -7.50
CA ALA A 232 -4.21 18.87 -8.91
C ALA A 232 -2.82 19.48 -9.17
N ILE A 233 -2.46 20.57 -8.49
CA ILE A 233 -1.10 21.16 -8.57
C ILE A 233 -0.06 20.18 -8.04
N VAL A 234 -0.32 19.52 -6.90
CA VAL A 234 0.59 18.48 -6.37
C VAL A 234 0.71 17.32 -7.35
N GLU A 235 -0.40 16.87 -7.95
CA GLU A 235 -0.38 15.83 -8.97
C GLU A 235 0.44 16.24 -10.19
N SER A 236 0.27 17.47 -10.68
CA SER A 236 1.01 18.01 -11.82
C SER A 236 2.51 18.09 -11.53
N LEU A 237 2.89 18.54 -10.34
CA LEU A 237 4.29 18.57 -9.90
C LEU A 237 4.88 17.16 -9.80
N VAL A 238 4.21 16.21 -9.15
CA VAL A 238 4.72 14.84 -8.96
C VAL A 238 4.81 14.09 -10.28
N ARG A 239 3.76 14.16 -11.12
CA ARG A 239 3.72 13.47 -12.42
C ARG A 239 4.47 14.20 -13.53
N ARG A 240 4.81 15.48 -13.31
CA ARG A 240 5.51 16.37 -14.26
C ARG A 240 4.74 16.52 -15.58
N THR A 241 3.43 16.71 -15.47
CA THR A 241 2.51 16.75 -16.61
C THR A 241 1.27 17.60 -16.31
N ASP A 242 0.57 18.00 -17.37
CA ASP A 242 -0.67 18.75 -17.26
C ASP A 242 -1.76 17.86 -16.65
N ILE A 243 -2.55 18.41 -15.74
CA ILE A 243 -3.61 17.67 -15.06
C ILE A 243 -4.95 18.30 -15.38
N ALA A 244 -5.84 17.51 -16.00
CA ALA A 244 -7.22 17.90 -16.21
C ALA A 244 -7.93 18.14 -14.87
N ILE A 245 -8.72 19.21 -14.80
CA ILE A 245 -9.53 19.60 -13.65
C ILE A 245 -10.94 19.95 -14.12
N ASP A 246 -11.88 19.96 -13.18
CA ASP A 246 -13.20 20.55 -13.45
C ASP A 246 -13.05 22.05 -13.75
N ALA A 247 -13.96 22.59 -14.56
CA ALA A 247 -13.93 24.01 -14.93
C ALA A 247 -13.85 24.91 -13.69
N THR A 248 -12.73 25.62 -13.55
CA THR A 248 -12.36 26.37 -12.34
C THR A 248 -12.17 27.85 -12.68
N ASP A 249 -12.80 28.74 -11.91
CA ASP A 249 -12.64 30.19 -12.06
C ASP A 249 -11.33 30.67 -11.42
N GLU A 250 -10.39 31.07 -12.27
CA GLU A 250 -9.07 31.52 -11.88
C GLU A 250 -9.09 32.86 -11.15
N ARG A 251 -10.12 33.69 -11.38
CA ARG A 251 -10.27 34.98 -10.68
C ARG A 251 -10.57 34.77 -9.21
N ALA A 252 -11.33 33.72 -8.88
CA ALA A 252 -11.63 33.37 -7.50
C ALA A 252 -10.40 32.87 -6.73
N LEU A 253 -9.43 32.27 -7.44
CA LEU A 253 -8.19 31.75 -6.88
C LEU A 253 -7.01 32.74 -6.96
N ASP A 254 -7.15 33.77 -7.81
CA ASP A 254 -6.09 34.72 -8.18
C ASP A 254 -4.82 33.97 -8.62
N ALA A 255 -5.03 33.03 -9.56
CA ALA A 255 -3.99 32.16 -10.12
C ALA A 255 -4.35 31.74 -11.55
N ASP A 256 -3.41 31.97 -12.47
CA ASP A 256 -3.44 31.51 -13.87
C ASP A 256 -2.97 30.04 -13.91
N LEU A 257 -3.94 29.12 -13.87
CA LEU A 257 -3.76 27.67 -13.79
C LEU A 257 -3.39 27.06 -15.16
N ASP A 258 -3.95 27.58 -16.25
CA ASP A 258 -3.68 27.09 -17.61
C ASP A 258 -2.57 27.86 -18.34
N ARG A 259 -2.08 28.95 -17.74
CA ARG A 259 -0.95 29.77 -18.21
C ARG A 259 -1.19 30.44 -19.56
N ASP A 260 -2.43 30.79 -19.87
CA ASP A 260 -2.75 31.54 -21.08
C ASP A 260 -2.45 33.05 -20.96
N GLY A 261 -2.08 33.52 -19.75
CA GLY A 261 -1.75 34.91 -19.45
C GLY A 261 -2.95 35.76 -19.05
N THR A 262 -4.15 35.18 -18.93
CA THR A 262 -5.38 35.86 -18.54
C THR A 262 -6.14 35.07 -17.49
N LEU A 263 -6.69 35.74 -16.47
CA LEU A 263 -7.53 35.05 -15.49
C LEU A 263 -8.90 34.79 -16.13
N GLY A 264 -9.22 33.51 -16.33
CA GLY A 264 -10.40 33.01 -17.00
C GLY A 264 -11.01 31.77 -16.33
N THR A 265 -11.36 30.78 -17.15
CA THR A 265 -11.87 29.50 -16.69
C THR A 265 -10.94 28.41 -17.19
N ALA A 266 -10.15 27.83 -16.29
CA ALA A 266 -9.24 26.75 -16.61
C ALA A 266 -9.95 25.39 -16.54
N THR A 267 -9.52 24.48 -17.42
CA THR A 267 -9.91 23.06 -17.41
C THR A 267 -8.72 22.14 -17.16
N HIS A 268 -7.52 22.71 -17.02
CA HIS A 268 -6.28 22.00 -16.76
C HIS A 268 -5.40 22.85 -15.84
N VAL A 269 -4.58 22.19 -15.03
CA VAL A 269 -3.39 22.78 -14.42
C VAL A 269 -2.22 22.47 -15.34
N VAL A 270 -1.61 23.49 -15.95
CA VAL A 270 -0.46 23.32 -16.83
C VAL A 270 0.83 23.15 -16.02
N TYR A 271 1.57 22.09 -16.32
CA TYR A 271 2.89 21.86 -15.75
C TYR A 271 3.92 22.77 -16.41
N ASP A 272 4.42 23.75 -15.66
CA ASP A 272 5.56 24.57 -16.07
C ASP A 272 6.46 24.89 -14.86
N TRP A 273 7.33 23.91 -14.61
CA TRP A 273 8.36 23.95 -13.58
C TRP A 273 9.76 23.92 -14.23
N ALA A 274 10.39 25.09 -14.31
CA ALA A 274 11.78 25.25 -14.76
C ALA A 274 12.48 26.33 -13.92
N PRO A 275 12.86 26.03 -12.67
CA PRO A 275 13.38 27.02 -11.73
C PRO A 275 14.66 27.71 -12.20
N LEU A 276 15.50 27.04 -13.00
CA LEU A 276 16.69 27.65 -13.62
C LEU A 276 16.34 28.74 -14.64
N LYS A 277 15.13 28.73 -15.19
CA LYS A 277 14.56 29.75 -16.07
C LYS A 277 13.60 30.69 -15.31
N GLN A 278 13.59 30.63 -13.98
CA GLN A 278 12.66 31.38 -13.12
C GLN A 278 11.17 31.06 -13.37
N GLN A 279 10.87 29.86 -13.88
CA GLN A 279 9.51 29.37 -14.04
C GLN A 279 9.16 28.46 -12.86
N PHE A 280 8.14 28.83 -12.11
CA PHE A 280 7.70 28.14 -10.90
C PHE A 280 6.20 27.88 -10.95
N MET A 281 5.75 26.84 -10.27
CA MET A 281 4.33 26.59 -9.98
C MET A 281 4.04 27.00 -8.55
N TYR A 282 2.84 27.55 -8.32
CA TYR A 282 2.40 28.00 -7.00
C TYR A 282 1.09 27.34 -6.62
N TYR A 283 0.97 26.99 -5.35
CA TYR A 283 -0.30 26.62 -4.74
C TYR A 283 -1.26 27.82 -4.68
N VAL A 284 -2.55 27.54 -4.49
CA VAL A 284 -3.60 28.55 -4.31
C VAL A 284 -4.05 28.63 -2.85
N GLY A 285 -4.80 29.69 -2.51
CA GLY A 285 -5.26 29.93 -1.14
C GLY A 285 -4.09 30.21 -0.17
N ARG A 286 -4.27 29.84 1.10
CA ARG A 286 -3.27 30.07 2.15
C ARG A 286 -1.92 29.40 1.86
N ALA A 287 -1.91 28.20 1.30
CA ALA A 287 -0.66 27.51 0.91
C ALA A 287 0.15 28.32 -0.11
N GLY A 288 -0.51 29.01 -1.04
CA GLY A 288 0.15 29.91 -1.99
C GLY A 288 0.86 31.08 -1.32
N ASP A 289 0.20 31.70 -0.32
CA ASP A 289 0.80 32.78 0.47
C ASP A 289 1.95 32.29 1.34
N GLU A 290 1.82 31.10 1.94
CA GLU A 290 2.90 30.47 2.70
C GLU A 290 4.08 30.07 1.81
N GLN A 291 3.83 29.65 0.57
CA GLN A 291 4.88 29.36 -0.42
C GLN A 291 5.63 30.63 -0.82
N ARG A 292 4.91 31.72 -1.12
CA ARG A 292 5.54 33.03 -1.42
C ARG A 292 6.37 33.57 -0.27
N ALA A 293 5.97 33.26 0.97
CA ALA A 293 6.72 33.61 2.17
C ALA A 293 7.85 32.62 2.52
N GLY A 294 8.10 31.60 1.69
CA GLY A 294 9.17 30.61 1.88
C GLY A 294 8.92 29.55 2.96
N ARG A 295 7.70 29.47 3.50
CA ARG A 295 7.32 28.49 4.54
C ARG A 295 6.90 27.15 3.95
N VAL A 296 6.28 27.17 2.78
CA VAL A 296 5.92 25.98 2.00
C VAL A 296 6.85 25.88 0.79
N GLN A 297 7.30 24.66 0.47
CA GLN A 297 8.14 24.37 -0.68
C GLN A 297 7.35 23.64 -1.77
N ALA A 298 7.79 23.80 -3.01
CA ALA A 298 7.31 23.07 -4.17
C ALA A 298 8.51 22.66 -5.02
N ALA A 299 8.43 21.49 -5.64
CA ALA A 299 9.38 21.02 -6.65
C ALA A 299 8.74 19.90 -7.48
N ALA A 300 9.16 19.79 -8.73
CA ALA A 300 8.79 18.65 -9.57
C ALA A 300 9.18 17.31 -8.89
N GLY A 301 8.32 16.31 -8.98
CA GLY A 301 8.55 14.98 -8.42
C GLY A 301 8.51 14.87 -6.89
N LEU A 302 8.18 15.93 -6.14
CA LEU A 302 8.16 15.93 -4.67
C LEU A 302 6.80 16.33 -4.09
N PHE A 303 6.40 15.70 -2.99
CA PHE A 303 5.20 16.08 -2.24
C PHE A 303 5.49 17.22 -1.24
N PRO A 304 4.53 18.12 -0.95
CA PRO A 304 4.71 19.11 0.09
C PRO A 304 4.81 18.47 1.48
N VAL A 305 5.58 19.10 2.37
CA VAL A 305 5.70 18.66 3.77
C VAL A 305 4.33 18.63 4.43
N GLY A 306 4.08 17.55 5.17
CA GLY A 306 2.82 17.28 5.84
C GLY A 306 1.78 16.58 4.97
N THR A 307 2.09 16.25 3.71
CA THR A 307 1.27 15.31 2.92
C THR A 307 1.15 13.98 3.67
N GLU A 308 -0.06 13.46 3.74
CA GLU A 308 -0.38 12.19 4.37
C GLU A 308 -0.99 11.23 3.34
N PHE A 309 -0.63 9.95 3.45
CA PHE A 309 -1.30 8.86 2.76
C PHE A 309 -1.86 7.86 3.77
N LEU A 310 -3.04 7.33 3.45
CA LEU A 310 -3.62 6.19 4.14
C LEU A 310 -3.89 5.11 3.10
N HIS A 311 -3.40 3.90 3.36
CA HIS A 311 -3.49 2.75 2.46
C HIS A 311 -4.07 1.58 3.23
N SER A 312 -5.27 1.11 2.86
CA SER A 312 -5.79 -0.13 3.43
C SER A 312 -5.51 -1.31 2.51
N VAL A 313 -5.20 -2.45 3.12
CA VAL A 313 -5.09 -3.74 2.44
C VAL A 313 -6.26 -4.58 2.90
N ARG A 314 -7.06 -5.08 1.96
CA ARG A 314 -8.32 -5.77 2.25
C ARG A 314 -8.28 -7.22 1.79
N TYR A 315 -9.16 -8.01 2.38
CA TYR A 315 -9.51 -9.32 1.86
C TYR A 315 -10.28 -9.23 0.54
N LEU A 316 -10.46 -10.37 -0.10
CA LEU A 316 -11.21 -10.50 -1.35
C LEU A 316 -12.65 -10.95 -1.04
N ASP A 317 -13.65 -10.11 -1.26
CA ASP A 317 -15.05 -10.52 -1.17
C ASP A 317 -15.53 -11.04 -2.52
N VAL A 318 -16.16 -12.22 -2.54
CA VAL A 318 -16.79 -12.77 -3.74
C VAL A 318 -18.26 -12.40 -3.67
N GLY A 319 -18.71 -11.53 -4.57
CA GLY A 319 -20.13 -11.17 -4.67
C GLY A 319 -20.99 -12.33 -5.16
N ASP A 320 -22.31 -12.20 -5.00
CA ASP A 320 -23.28 -13.21 -5.46
C ASP A 320 -23.25 -13.40 -6.99
N ASP A 321 -22.74 -12.40 -7.72
CA ASP A 321 -22.47 -12.43 -9.16
C ASP A 321 -21.13 -13.10 -9.53
N GLY A 322 -20.38 -13.59 -8.54
CA GLY A 322 -19.06 -14.21 -8.70
C GLY A 322 -17.92 -13.22 -8.90
N VAL A 323 -18.18 -11.90 -8.90
CA VAL A 323 -17.15 -10.87 -9.09
C VAL A 323 -16.44 -10.59 -7.77
N VAL A 324 -15.11 -10.58 -7.83
CA VAL A 324 -14.26 -10.27 -6.67
C VAL A 324 -14.16 -8.76 -6.46
N ARG A 325 -14.32 -8.34 -5.20
CA ARG A 325 -14.33 -6.94 -4.74
C ARG A 325 -13.49 -6.78 -3.46
N PRO A 326 -13.08 -5.57 -3.07
CA PRO A 326 -12.49 -5.36 -1.77
C PRO A 326 -13.51 -5.67 -0.66
N ALA A 327 -13.09 -6.46 0.32
CA ALA A 327 -13.94 -6.80 1.44
C ALA A 327 -14.04 -5.66 2.48
N ALA A 328 -15.09 -5.70 3.31
CA ALA A 328 -15.23 -4.77 4.43
C ALA A 328 -14.08 -4.93 5.44
N ARG A 329 -13.68 -6.17 5.72
CA ARG A 329 -12.58 -6.50 6.63
C ARG A 329 -11.23 -6.04 6.08
N MET A 330 -10.51 -5.27 6.87
CA MET A 330 -9.13 -4.87 6.60
C MET A 330 -8.16 -5.92 7.15
N LYS A 331 -7.16 -6.27 6.33
CA LYS A 331 -5.94 -6.98 6.74
C LYS A 331 -4.99 -6.02 7.44
N GLU A 332 -4.79 -4.86 6.83
CA GLU A 332 -3.87 -3.83 7.29
C GLU A 332 -4.40 -2.42 7.00
N LEU A 333 -3.94 -1.46 7.80
CA LEU A 333 -4.06 -0.03 7.56
C LEU A 333 -2.68 0.60 7.70
N ARG A 334 -2.15 1.15 6.62
CA ARG A 334 -0.80 1.70 6.53
C ARG A 334 -0.90 3.21 6.36
N TYR A 335 -0.22 3.94 7.22
CA TYR A 335 -0.17 5.39 7.22
C TYR A 335 1.24 5.85 6.84
N SER A 336 1.32 6.92 6.05
CA SER A 336 2.56 7.64 5.87
C SER A 336 2.37 9.16 5.91
N ARG A 337 3.41 9.87 6.34
CA ARG A 337 3.44 11.34 6.35
C ARG A 337 4.81 11.89 5.97
N LYS A 338 4.83 12.87 5.07
CA LYS A 338 6.03 13.65 4.75
C LYS A 338 6.38 14.55 5.94
N GLN A 339 7.44 14.23 6.67
CA GLN A 339 7.85 15.01 7.84
C GLN A 339 8.86 16.11 7.50
N ARG A 340 9.72 15.89 6.50
CA ARG A 340 10.82 16.79 6.18
C ARG A 340 10.92 17.03 4.68
N TRP A 341 11.23 18.27 4.30
CA TRP A 341 11.56 18.63 2.92
C TRP A 341 12.95 18.10 2.54
N GLU A 342 13.06 17.42 1.41
CA GLU A 342 14.33 16.97 0.86
C GLU A 342 14.62 17.74 -0.43
N THR A 343 15.80 18.36 -0.53
CA THR A 343 16.21 19.02 -1.77
C THR A 343 16.73 17.98 -2.76
N TYR A 344 16.75 18.34 -4.05
CA TYR A 344 17.38 17.53 -5.09
C TYR A 344 18.83 17.16 -4.75
N SER A 345 19.60 18.10 -4.20
CA SER A 345 20.96 17.83 -3.76
C SER A 345 21.02 16.86 -2.59
N SER A 346 20.11 16.99 -1.62
CA SER A 346 20.03 16.09 -0.46
C SER A 346 19.70 14.65 -0.86
N LEU A 347 18.72 14.47 -1.75
CA LEU A 347 18.31 13.17 -2.28
C LEU A 347 19.46 12.52 -3.06
N ARG A 348 20.18 13.29 -3.89
CA ARG A 348 21.35 12.79 -4.62
C ARG A 348 22.48 12.38 -3.69
N LEU A 349 22.78 13.18 -2.65
CA LEU A 349 23.82 12.85 -1.68
C LEU A 349 23.47 11.58 -0.90
N GLN A 350 22.20 11.40 -0.51
CA GLN A 350 21.74 10.19 0.18
C GLN A 350 21.94 8.93 -0.69
N ALA A 351 21.59 8.97 -1.97
CA ALA A 351 21.82 7.83 -2.88
C ALA A 351 23.33 7.50 -3.02
N LEU A 352 24.19 8.52 -3.11
CA LEU A 352 25.65 8.32 -3.16
C LEU A 352 26.21 7.76 -1.84
N ASP A 353 25.68 8.20 -0.70
CA ASP A 353 26.07 7.69 0.61
C ASP A 353 25.65 6.23 0.78
N GLU A 354 24.46 5.83 0.31
CA GLU A 354 24.02 4.43 0.32
C GLU A 354 24.90 3.53 -0.55
N GLU A 355 25.27 3.95 -1.77
CA GLU A 355 26.19 3.20 -2.63
C GLU A 355 27.57 3.03 -1.97
N LYS A 356 28.05 4.10 -1.33
CA LYS A 356 29.31 4.11 -0.59
C LYS A 356 29.25 3.20 0.64
N GLU A 357 28.18 3.25 1.43
CA GLU A 357 27.96 2.38 2.59
C GLU A 357 27.93 0.91 2.18
N ALA A 358 27.15 0.56 1.15
CA ALA A 358 27.09 -0.80 0.62
C ALA A 358 28.45 -1.34 0.16
N THR A 359 29.31 -0.47 -0.39
CA THR A 359 30.65 -0.84 -0.84
C THR A 359 31.66 -0.96 0.32
N LEU A 360 31.64 0.00 1.27
CA LEU A 360 32.67 0.11 2.31
C LEU A 360 32.34 -0.67 3.59
N SER A 361 31.06 -0.90 3.87
CA SER A 361 30.55 -1.58 5.07
C SER A 361 29.47 -2.61 4.71
N PRO A 362 29.76 -3.57 3.81
CA PRO A 362 28.75 -4.51 3.32
C PRO A 362 28.15 -5.39 4.42
N ASP A 363 28.81 -5.55 5.57
CA ASP A 363 28.36 -6.33 6.73
C ASP A 363 27.45 -5.55 7.70
N GLU A 364 27.23 -4.26 7.45
CA GLU A 364 26.31 -3.40 8.18
C GLU A 364 25.02 -3.17 7.36
N PRO A 365 23.99 -4.02 7.52
CA PRO A 365 22.75 -3.83 6.78
C PRO A 365 22.08 -2.52 7.19
N GLU A 366 21.46 -1.86 6.21
CA GLU A 366 20.73 -0.62 6.43
C GLU A 366 19.75 -0.73 7.60
N GLN A 367 19.81 0.24 8.51
CA GLN A 367 18.92 0.34 9.65
C GLN A 367 18.02 1.58 9.53
N TYR A 368 16.75 1.40 9.86
CA TYR A 368 15.79 2.48 9.90
C TYR A 368 15.49 2.90 11.34
N TYR A 369 15.34 4.20 11.54
CA TYR A 369 15.04 4.77 12.85
C TYR A 369 13.54 4.77 13.13
N GLY A 370 13.18 4.94 14.40
CA GLY A 370 11.79 5.02 14.85
C GLY A 370 11.38 3.81 15.67
N ASP A 371 10.08 3.73 15.94
CA ASP A 371 9.48 2.70 16.77
C ASP A 371 7.99 2.50 16.39
N PRO A 372 7.35 1.40 16.84
CA PRO A 372 5.95 1.13 16.57
C PRO A 372 4.96 2.23 16.94
N GLU A 373 5.28 3.05 17.94
CA GLU A 373 4.39 4.07 18.49
C GLU A 373 4.46 5.38 17.70
N ARG A 374 5.66 5.80 17.30
CA ARG A 374 5.92 7.04 16.54
C ARG A 374 5.98 6.84 15.04
N GLY A 375 6.07 5.58 14.60
CA GLY A 375 6.31 5.18 13.23
C GLY A 375 7.80 5.06 12.89
N MET A 376 8.07 4.31 11.84
CA MET A 376 9.40 4.10 11.27
C MET A 376 9.72 5.20 10.27
N LYS A 377 10.93 5.77 10.34
CA LYS A 377 11.35 6.91 9.53
C LYS A 377 12.20 6.43 8.36
N SER A 378 11.85 6.84 7.14
CA SER A 378 12.75 6.71 6.00
C SER A 378 13.85 7.77 6.06
N LYS A 379 14.99 7.50 5.42
CA LYS A 379 16.07 8.50 5.26
C LYS A 379 15.60 9.71 4.44
N LEU A 380 14.61 9.50 3.56
CA LEU A 380 14.11 10.44 2.55
C LEU A 380 12.91 11.30 3.03
N GLY A 381 12.78 11.47 4.35
CA GLY A 381 11.90 12.47 4.96
C GLY A 381 10.45 12.03 5.20
N TRP A 382 10.15 10.74 5.08
CA TRP A 382 8.83 10.17 5.37
C TRP A 382 8.82 9.37 6.67
N VAL A 383 7.64 9.27 7.28
CA VAL A 383 7.38 8.35 8.39
C VAL A 383 6.24 7.43 8.03
N TYR A 384 6.38 6.16 8.38
CA TYR A 384 5.46 5.07 8.07
C TYR A 384 5.00 4.39 9.36
N GLN A 385 3.71 4.15 9.49
CA GLN A 385 3.14 3.43 10.62
C GLN A 385 2.06 2.47 10.12
N GLY A 386 2.13 1.21 10.55
CA GLY A 386 1.19 0.19 10.14
C GLY A 386 0.35 -0.33 11.28
N TYR A 387 -0.89 -0.66 10.96
CA TYR A 387 -1.81 -1.42 11.79
C TYR A 387 -2.19 -2.70 11.05
N ILE A 388 -2.26 -3.81 11.76
CA ILE A 388 -2.50 -5.14 11.19
C ILE A 388 -3.49 -5.92 12.06
N GLU A 389 -4.22 -6.82 11.44
CA GLU A 389 -5.21 -7.65 12.11
C GLU A 389 -4.61 -8.53 13.23
N ASP A 390 -5.26 -8.54 14.40
CA ASP A 390 -4.94 -9.40 15.54
C ASP A 390 -5.68 -10.74 15.45
N ARG A 391 -5.38 -11.67 16.38
CA ARG A 391 -6.01 -13.00 16.40
C ARG A 391 -7.53 -12.95 16.60
N GLY A 392 -8.03 -11.91 17.25
CA GLY A 392 -9.47 -11.66 17.45
C GLY A 392 -10.12 -10.96 16.25
N GLY A 393 -9.32 -10.60 15.24
CA GLY A 393 -9.77 -9.95 14.03
C GLY A 393 -9.85 -8.43 14.12
N ARG A 394 -9.41 -7.78 15.20
CA ARG A 394 -9.35 -6.30 15.27
C ARG A 394 -8.00 -5.80 14.77
N LEU A 395 -7.89 -4.55 14.33
CA LEU A 395 -6.58 -3.98 14.00
C LEU A 395 -5.74 -3.73 15.28
N ARG A 396 -4.42 -3.89 15.21
CA ARG A 396 -3.45 -3.54 16.26
C ARG A 396 -2.24 -2.85 15.64
N PRO A 397 -1.44 -2.08 16.40
CA PRO A 397 -0.16 -1.60 15.88
C PRO A 397 0.73 -2.74 15.41
N GLN A 398 1.45 -2.52 14.31
CA GLN A 398 2.53 -3.41 13.88
C GLN A 398 3.69 -3.33 14.87
N THR A 399 4.37 -4.45 15.08
CA THR A 399 5.64 -4.49 15.79
C THR A 399 6.74 -3.80 14.97
N GLN A 400 7.91 -3.59 15.58
CA GLN A 400 9.02 -2.91 14.90
C GLN A 400 9.50 -3.71 13.68
N GLU A 401 9.56 -5.04 13.80
CA GLU A 401 9.96 -5.94 12.71
C GLU A 401 8.90 -5.97 11.59
N GLU A 402 7.61 -6.07 11.94
CA GLU A 402 6.52 -6.00 10.96
C GLU A 402 6.51 -4.67 10.18
N SER A 403 6.82 -3.56 10.85
CA SER A 403 6.81 -2.21 10.26
C SER A 403 7.94 -1.98 9.24
N GLN A 404 9.06 -2.73 9.34
CA GLN A 404 10.18 -2.58 8.40
C GLN A 404 9.85 -3.02 6.98
N PHE A 405 8.84 -3.88 6.79
CA PHE A 405 8.42 -4.30 5.45
C PHE A 405 8.08 -3.09 4.56
N CYS A 406 7.39 -2.07 5.10
CA CYS A 406 7.02 -0.87 4.34
C CYS A 406 8.27 -0.13 3.84
N LEU A 407 9.30 -0.04 4.67
CA LEU A 407 10.54 0.65 4.34
C LEU A 407 11.35 -0.08 3.25
N GLY A 408 11.13 -1.37 3.03
CA GLY A 408 11.75 -2.07 1.90
C GLY A 408 11.39 -1.48 0.54
N CYS A 409 10.12 -1.07 0.36
CA CYS A 409 9.67 -0.46 -0.88
C CYS A 409 9.75 1.08 -0.86
N HIS A 410 9.68 1.67 0.32
CA HIS A 410 9.64 3.12 0.52
C HIS A 410 10.97 3.73 1.03
N GLY A 411 12.01 2.91 1.18
CA GLY A 411 13.34 3.29 1.64
C GLY A 411 14.24 3.79 0.52
N GLY A 412 14.06 3.28 -0.70
CA GLY A 412 14.80 3.71 -1.88
C GLY A 412 14.70 2.70 -3.02
N LEU A 413 13.70 2.85 -3.89
CA LEU A 413 13.55 2.07 -5.13
C LEU A 413 13.44 2.99 -6.34
N SER A 414 13.93 2.53 -7.50
CA SER A 414 13.91 3.31 -8.74
C SER A 414 12.49 3.62 -9.23
N ALA A 415 11.50 2.83 -8.80
CA ALA A 415 10.10 2.87 -9.23
C ALA A 415 9.18 3.77 -8.39
N THR A 416 9.73 4.69 -7.60
CA THR A 416 8.95 5.64 -6.78
C THR A 416 9.21 7.12 -7.14
N ASP A 417 8.22 7.99 -6.96
CA ASP A 417 8.40 9.45 -6.95
C ASP A 417 8.31 9.92 -5.50
N ASP A 418 9.36 10.58 -5.02
CA ASP A 418 9.52 10.95 -3.61
C ASP A 418 9.31 9.75 -2.65
N THR A 419 9.80 8.56 -3.03
CA THR A 419 9.62 7.29 -2.31
C THR A 419 8.19 6.74 -2.23
N VAL A 420 7.24 7.31 -2.96
CA VAL A 420 5.83 6.86 -2.96
C VAL A 420 5.40 6.40 -4.37
N PHE A 421 4.50 5.42 -4.42
CA PHE A 421 3.94 4.85 -5.67
C PHE A 421 2.62 5.50 -6.12
N SER A 422 2.11 6.49 -5.37
CA SER A 422 0.72 6.96 -5.42
C SER A 422 0.36 7.67 -6.73
N TYR A 423 0.66 8.97 -6.83
CA TYR A 423 0.21 9.81 -7.94
C TYR A 423 0.80 9.41 -9.28
N SER A 424 2.02 8.88 -9.33
CA SER A 424 2.61 8.36 -10.57
C SER A 424 1.87 7.17 -11.15
N ARG A 425 0.98 6.53 -10.38
CA ARG A 425 0.12 5.42 -10.82
C ARG A 425 -1.37 5.75 -10.76
N LYS A 426 -1.74 6.97 -10.35
CA LYS A 426 -3.13 7.43 -10.28
C LYS A 426 -3.75 7.40 -11.68
N ARG A 427 -4.98 6.89 -11.77
CA ARG A 427 -5.70 6.77 -13.04
C ARG A 427 -6.17 8.16 -13.51
N GLY A 428 -6.16 8.39 -14.82
CA GLY A 428 -6.87 9.53 -15.42
C GLY A 428 -8.36 9.24 -15.67
N GLY A 429 -8.93 9.85 -16.71
CA GLY A 429 -10.29 9.58 -17.19
C GLY A 429 -11.36 10.53 -16.63
N ALA A 430 -12.64 10.14 -16.74
CA ALA A 430 -13.79 11.02 -16.50
C ALA A 430 -13.85 11.61 -15.07
N THR A 431 -13.43 10.85 -14.06
CA THR A 431 -13.35 11.34 -12.67
C THR A 431 -11.95 11.84 -12.30
N GLN A 432 -11.04 11.95 -13.28
CA GLN A 432 -9.62 12.25 -13.08
C GLN A 432 -8.99 11.29 -12.05
N GLY A 433 -9.47 10.05 -11.96
CA GLY A 433 -9.02 9.05 -10.98
C GLY A 433 -9.56 9.20 -9.57
N TRP A 434 -10.28 10.28 -9.24
CA TRP A 434 -10.89 10.45 -7.93
C TRP A 434 -12.05 9.47 -7.72
N GLY A 435 -12.11 8.87 -6.53
CA GLY A 435 -13.12 7.88 -6.18
C GLY A 435 -12.54 6.69 -5.41
N HIS A 436 -13.44 5.84 -4.94
CA HIS A 436 -13.13 4.64 -4.18
C HIS A 436 -13.97 3.46 -4.68
N TRP A 437 -13.45 2.24 -4.48
CA TRP A 437 -14.07 0.99 -4.90
C TRP A 437 -15.44 0.67 -4.27
N SER A 438 -15.80 1.33 -3.17
CA SER A 438 -17.08 1.15 -2.44
C SER A 438 -17.97 2.40 -2.42
N GLY A 439 -17.58 3.47 -3.13
CA GLY A 439 -18.37 4.72 -3.19
C GLY A 439 -19.57 4.64 -4.14
N ALA A 440 -20.45 5.64 -4.12
CA ALA A 440 -21.64 5.69 -5.01
C ALA A 440 -21.28 5.70 -6.52
N ALA A 441 -20.05 6.08 -6.85
CA ALA A 441 -19.49 6.03 -8.20
C ALA A 441 -18.65 4.76 -8.48
N SER A 442 -18.67 3.76 -7.59
CA SER A 442 -17.87 2.55 -7.73
C SER A 442 -18.26 1.75 -8.97
N ASP A 443 -17.28 1.36 -9.77
CA ASP A 443 -17.47 0.37 -10.82
C ASP A 443 -17.96 -0.94 -10.17
N ALA A 444 -19.11 -1.45 -10.63
CA ALA A 444 -19.63 -2.74 -10.17
C ALA A 444 -18.64 -3.90 -10.41
N ARG A 445 -17.65 -3.70 -11.29
CA ARG A 445 -16.56 -4.63 -11.60
C ARG A 445 -15.21 -3.88 -11.59
N PRO A 446 -14.42 -3.98 -10.52
CA PRO A 446 -13.13 -3.31 -10.44
C PRO A 446 -12.22 -3.68 -11.62
N PHE A 447 -11.45 -2.70 -12.12
CA PHE A 447 -10.52 -2.83 -13.25
C PHE A 447 -11.15 -3.16 -14.62
N ALA A 448 -12.47 -3.34 -14.70
CA ALA A 448 -13.15 -3.69 -15.94
C ALA A 448 -13.03 -2.56 -16.98
N ASN A 449 -12.68 -2.91 -18.22
CA ASN A 449 -12.43 -1.97 -19.33
C ASN A 449 -11.29 -0.97 -19.08
N TRP A 450 -10.40 -1.26 -18.12
CA TRP A 450 -9.18 -0.48 -17.99
C TRP A 450 -8.15 -1.09 -18.94
N ALA A 451 -7.58 -0.27 -19.81
CA ALA A 451 -6.49 -0.71 -20.66
C ALA A 451 -5.24 -0.99 -19.82
N ASP A 452 -4.41 -1.93 -20.28
CA ASP A 452 -3.05 -2.12 -19.76
C ASP A 452 -2.26 -0.80 -19.98
N PRO A 453 -1.83 -0.11 -18.90
CA PRO A 453 -1.23 1.21 -19.01
C PRO A 453 0.09 1.14 -19.78
N LYS A 454 0.32 2.16 -20.60
CA LYS A 454 1.55 2.28 -21.37
C LYS A 454 2.64 2.86 -20.49
N ARG A 455 3.85 2.30 -20.60
CA ARG A 455 5.08 2.91 -20.11
C ARG A 455 5.54 4.00 -21.10
N ALA A 456 6.50 4.83 -20.69
CA ALA A 456 7.05 5.90 -21.52
C ALA A 456 7.73 5.40 -22.82
N ASP A 457 8.11 4.12 -22.88
CA ASP A 457 8.63 3.47 -24.10
C ASP A 457 7.52 2.94 -25.04
N GLY A 458 6.24 3.16 -24.72
CA GLY A 458 5.07 2.74 -25.49
C GLY A 458 4.65 1.28 -25.27
N GLN A 459 5.39 0.50 -24.48
CA GLN A 459 5.02 -0.88 -24.16
C GLN A 459 3.97 -0.91 -23.04
N ALA A 460 3.15 -1.97 -23.00
CA ALA A 460 2.14 -2.14 -21.96
C ALA A 460 2.79 -2.76 -20.70
N GLU A 461 2.53 -2.21 -19.52
CA GLU A 461 3.26 -2.56 -18.29
C GLU A 461 3.02 -4.00 -17.85
N TYR A 462 1.76 -4.42 -17.76
CA TYR A 462 1.44 -5.75 -17.22
C TYR A 462 1.74 -6.86 -18.23
N ALA A 463 1.51 -6.61 -19.52
CA ALA A 463 1.95 -7.53 -20.57
C ALA A 463 3.48 -7.71 -20.54
N SER A 464 4.26 -6.62 -20.42
CA SER A 464 5.72 -6.71 -20.28
C SER A 464 6.11 -7.50 -19.02
N TYR A 465 5.43 -7.28 -17.89
CA TYR A 465 5.69 -8.04 -16.65
C TYR A 465 5.43 -9.54 -16.82
N LEU A 466 4.28 -9.90 -17.41
CA LEU A 466 3.94 -11.30 -17.69
C LEU A 466 4.98 -11.94 -18.63
N LEU A 467 5.42 -11.24 -19.67
CA LEU A 467 6.43 -11.77 -20.60
C LEU A 467 7.82 -11.91 -19.95
N ALA A 468 8.19 -11.03 -19.02
CA ALA A 468 9.46 -11.12 -18.31
C ALA A 468 9.48 -12.22 -17.23
N ASN A 469 8.31 -12.57 -16.68
CA ASN A 469 8.19 -13.46 -15.52
C ASN A 469 7.43 -14.76 -15.78
N HIS A 470 6.73 -14.89 -16.90
CA HIS A 470 5.86 -16.03 -17.18
C HIS A 470 4.90 -16.39 -16.02
N ALA A 471 4.55 -15.40 -15.19
CA ALA A 471 3.75 -15.54 -13.98
C ALA A 471 3.21 -14.17 -13.53
N GLY A 472 2.15 -14.20 -12.72
CA GLY A 472 1.53 -13.00 -12.14
C GLY A 472 2.15 -12.54 -10.82
N ASP A 473 3.25 -13.13 -10.39
CA ASP A 473 3.92 -12.83 -9.13
C ASP A 473 5.40 -13.20 -9.21
N GLU A 474 6.19 -12.60 -8.31
CA GLU A 474 7.63 -12.78 -8.27
C GLU A 474 8.03 -14.18 -7.84
N TYR A 475 7.13 -15.06 -7.39
CA TYR A 475 7.42 -16.40 -6.87
C TYR A 475 6.98 -17.52 -7.82
N ARG A 476 6.30 -17.18 -8.93
CA ARG A 476 5.58 -18.10 -9.81
C ARG A 476 4.59 -19.00 -9.05
N ALA A 477 3.91 -18.45 -8.04
CA ALA A 477 2.96 -19.17 -7.20
C ALA A 477 1.51 -19.04 -7.68
N ASN A 478 1.22 -18.15 -8.63
CA ASN A 478 -0.10 -17.96 -9.21
C ASN A 478 -0.33 -18.84 -10.45
N ASP A 479 -0.62 -20.12 -10.20
CA ASP A 479 -0.92 -21.09 -11.25
C ASP A 479 -2.13 -20.69 -12.12
N GLU A 480 -3.09 -19.95 -11.58
CA GLU A 480 -4.25 -19.47 -12.35
C GLU A 480 -3.84 -18.48 -13.43
N VAL A 481 -2.97 -17.51 -13.09
CA VAL A 481 -2.44 -16.55 -14.08
C VAL A 481 -1.55 -17.27 -15.09
N ARG A 482 -0.70 -18.20 -14.64
CA ARG A 482 0.17 -18.98 -15.54
C ARG A 482 -0.65 -19.74 -16.58
N ALA A 483 -1.65 -20.49 -16.16
CA ALA A 483 -2.53 -21.25 -17.06
C ALA A 483 -3.36 -20.34 -17.97
N ARG A 484 -3.76 -19.15 -17.48
CA ARG A 484 -4.56 -18.17 -18.25
C ARG A 484 -3.76 -17.54 -19.38
N PHE A 485 -2.50 -17.20 -19.15
CA PHE A 485 -1.68 -16.41 -20.09
C PHE A 485 -0.68 -17.23 -20.90
N PHE A 486 -0.35 -18.44 -20.47
CA PHE A 486 0.65 -19.28 -21.12
C PHE A 486 0.11 -20.70 -21.39
N ASP A 487 0.59 -21.34 -22.45
CA ASP A 487 0.34 -22.74 -22.72
C ASP A 487 1.32 -23.68 -22.00
N ASP A 488 1.18 -24.98 -22.22
CA ASP A 488 1.99 -26.01 -21.57
C ASP A 488 3.48 -25.95 -21.99
N ASP A 489 3.76 -25.35 -23.16
CA ASP A 489 5.11 -25.07 -23.66
C ASP A 489 5.65 -23.71 -23.17
N GLY A 490 4.87 -22.99 -22.36
CA GLY A 490 5.20 -21.68 -21.82
C GLY A 490 5.09 -20.54 -22.83
N GLN A 491 4.44 -20.75 -23.98
CA GLN A 491 4.22 -19.71 -24.98
C GLN A 491 3.02 -18.81 -24.60
N PRO A 492 3.09 -17.49 -24.88
CA PRO A 492 1.98 -16.57 -24.65
C PRO A 492 0.72 -16.98 -25.40
N ARG A 493 -0.43 -16.89 -24.74
CA ARG A 493 -1.75 -17.06 -25.36
C ARG A 493 -2.23 -15.72 -25.90
N ASP A 494 -2.16 -15.52 -27.22
CA ASP A 494 -2.54 -14.26 -27.89
C ASP A 494 -3.91 -13.72 -27.46
N ALA A 495 -4.91 -14.58 -27.33
CA ALA A 495 -6.26 -14.18 -26.92
C ALA A 495 -6.31 -13.60 -25.49
N ALA A 496 -5.49 -14.12 -24.57
CA ALA A 496 -5.42 -13.63 -23.19
C ALA A 496 -4.73 -12.26 -23.12
N PHE A 497 -3.64 -12.08 -23.86
CA PHE A 497 -2.95 -10.79 -23.96
C PHE A 497 -3.79 -9.73 -24.69
N ALA A 498 -4.55 -10.13 -25.72
CA ALA A 498 -5.49 -9.24 -26.39
C ALA A 498 -6.62 -8.78 -25.46
N ALA A 499 -7.13 -9.66 -24.60
CA ALA A 499 -8.11 -9.28 -23.57
C ALA A 499 -7.50 -8.33 -22.53
N LEU A 500 -6.30 -8.63 -22.02
CA LEU A 500 -5.58 -7.77 -21.07
C LEU A 500 -5.35 -6.35 -21.60
N ALA A 501 -5.09 -6.20 -22.89
CA ALA A 501 -4.84 -4.90 -23.51
C ALA A 501 -6.00 -3.90 -23.32
N GLY A 502 -7.24 -4.38 -23.23
CA GLY A 502 -8.44 -3.53 -23.05
C GLY A 502 -9.17 -3.74 -21.72
N ASP A 503 -8.90 -4.81 -21.00
CA ASP A 503 -9.58 -5.15 -19.76
C ASP A 503 -8.62 -5.75 -18.72
N LEU A 504 -8.13 -4.87 -17.84
CA LEU A 504 -7.18 -5.21 -16.78
C LEU A 504 -7.77 -6.15 -15.73
N SER A 505 -9.10 -6.26 -15.62
CA SER A 505 -9.75 -7.22 -14.72
C SER A 505 -9.40 -8.68 -15.08
N SER A 506 -9.05 -8.94 -16.34
CA SER A 506 -8.59 -10.26 -16.82
C SER A 506 -7.29 -10.76 -16.16
N LEU A 507 -6.48 -9.85 -15.60
CA LEU A 507 -5.30 -10.18 -14.80
C LEU A 507 -5.52 -9.91 -13.32
N MET A 508 -6.12 -8.77 -12.99
CA MET A 508 -6.20 -8.28 -11.60
C MET A 508 -7.14 -9.11 -10.73
N LEU A 509 -8.25 -9.61 -11.29
CA LEU A 509 -9.23 -10.34 -10.50
C LEU A 509 -8.95 -11.86 -10.56
N PRO A 510 -8.80 -12.52 -9.40
CA PRO A 510 -8.72 -13.97 -9.34
C PRO A 510 -10.11 -14.59 -9.55
N SER A 511 -10.16 -15.90 -9.81
CA SER A 511 -11.40 -16.66 -9.67
C SER A 511 -11.92 -16.64 -8.24
N ALA A 512 -13.23 -16.86 -8.07
CA ALA A 512 -13.86 -17.00 -6.75
C ALA A 512 -13.17 -18.08 -5.88
N ALA A 513 -12.86 -19.24 -6.47
CA ALA A 513 -12.19 -20.34 -5.76
C ALA A 513 -10.81 -19.92 -5.26
N ARG A 514 -10.01 -19.24 -6.09
CA ARG A 514 -8.70 -18.73 -5.68
C ARG A 514 -8.82 -17.63 -4.62
N ALA A 515 -9.77 -16.70 -4.76
CA ALA A 515 -10.03 -15.66 -3.77
C ALA A 515 -10.30 -16.24 -2.38
N LEU A 516 -11.20 -17.23 -2.30
CA LEU A 516 -11.52 -17.94 -1.06
C LEU A 516 -10.29 -18.65 -0.48
N ALA A 517 -9.51 -19.34 -1.31
CA ALA A 517 -8.29 -20.03 -0.86
C ALA A 517 -7.25 -19.06 -0.29
N LEU A 518 -7.03 -17.91 -0.94
CA LEU A 518 -6.09 -16.87 -0.49
C LEU A 518 -6.54 -16.24 0.84
N ASN A 519 -7.84 -15.98 1.00
CA ASN A 519 -8.39 -15.48 2.25
C ASN A 519 -8.18 -16.47 3.40
N LYS A 520 -8.42 -17.77 3.17
CA LYS A 520 -8.19 -18.82 4.17
C LYS A 520 -6.71 -18.98 4.52
N ALA A 521 -5.82 -18.90 3.54
CA ALA A 521 -4.38 -18.93 3.75
C ALA A 521 -3.92 -17.75 4.62
N TYR A 522 -4.41 -16.54 4.33
CA TYR A 522 -4.12 -15.36 5.14
C TYR A 522 -4.71 -15.47 6.57
N LEU A 523 -5.92 -16.01 6.72
CA LEU A 523 -6.54 -16.25 8.03
C LEU A 523 -5.69 -17.18 8.93
N ALA A 524 -4.98 -18.15 8.34
CA ALA A 524 -4.05 -18.98 9.11
C ALA A 524 -2.88 -18.15 9.67
N VAL A 525 -2.30 -17.25 8.86
CA VAL A 525 -1.26 -16.30 9.32
C VAL A 525 -1.79 -15.39 10.44
N VAL A 526 -3.03 -14.91 10.32
CA VAL A 526 -3.70 -14.10 11.35
C VAL A 526 -3.85 -14.88 12.66
N ARG A 527 -4.31 -16.14 12.61
CA ARG A 527 -4.46 -16.97 13.82
C ARG A 527 -3.12 -17.23 14.49
N GLU A 528 -2.08 -17.44 13.70
CA GLU A 528 -0.71 -17.62 14.18
C GLU A 528 -0.10 -16.34 14.74
N GLN A 529 -0.53 -15.16 14.25
CA GLN A 529 0.13 -13.86 14.45
C GLN A 529 1.61 -13.92 14.01
N SER A 530 1.85 -14.54 12.84
CA SER A 530 3.18 -14.84 12.33
C SER A 530 3.69 -13.86 11.25
N TYR A 531 3.13 -12.64 11.16
CA TYR A 531 3.42 -11.68 10.08
C TYR A 531 4.90 -11.30 9.94
N ALA A 532 5.66 -11.26 11.03
CA ALA A 532 7.11 -11.04 11.01
C ALA A 532 7.88 -12.11 10.22
N LEU A 533 7.27 -13.29 10.01
CA LEU A 533 7.81 -14.38 9.19
C LEU A 533 7.31 -14.33 7.73
N GLY A 534 6.62 -13.26 7.32
CA GLY A 534 6.05 -13.07 5.98
C GLY A 534 4.52 -13.06 6.02
N ARG A 535 3.90 -12.16 5.28
CA ARG A 535 2.46 -11.92 5.31
C ARG A 535 1.70 -12.29 4.04
N ASP A 536 2.44 -12.65 2.99
CA ASP A 536 1.84 -13.00 1.69
C ASP A 536 1.14 -14.37 1.78
N PRO A 537 -0.11 -14.49 1.31
CA PRO A 537 -0.88 -15.73 1.42
C PRO A 537 -0.40 -16.78 0.41
N MET A 538 0.35 -17.77 0.89
CA MET A 538 0.78 -18.91 0.08
C MET A 538 -0.25 -20.05 0.15
N LEU A 539 -0.74 -20.51 -1.01
CA LEU A 539 -1.65 -21.66 -1.10
C LEU A 539 -0.94 -23.01 -0.93
N GLN A 540 0.36 -23.03 -1.15
CA GLN A 540 1.26 -24.16 -0.98
C GLN A 540 2.68 -23.66 -0.70
N PRO A 541 3.57 -24.46 -0.11
CA PRO A 541 4.96 -24.07 0.11
C PRO A 541 5.62 -23.58 -1.18
N ALA A 542 6.27 -22.41 -1.10
CA ALA A 542 6.94 -21.78 -2.23
C ALA A 542 8.15 -22.62 -2.69
N GLN A 543 8.25 -22.82 -4.01
CA GLN A 543 9.36 -23.55 -4.62
C GLN A 543 10.44 -22.61 -5.17
N ASN A 544 10.03 -21.47 -5.73
CA ASN A 544 10.92 -20.49 -6.34
C ASN A 544 11.22 -19.32 -5.39
N VAL A 545 11.43 -19.62 -4.12
CA VAL A 545 11.92 -18.70 -3.09
C VAL A 545 13.16 -19.31 -2.45
N LEU A 546 14.25 -18.56 -2.40
CA LEU A 546 15.51 -18.97 -1.82
C LEU A 546 15.39 -19.04 -0.29
N ARG A 547 15.88 -20.13 0.31
CA ARG A 547 15.98 -20.26 1.78
C ARG A 547 17.19 -19.54 2.34
N GLU A 548 18.21 -19.40 1.50
CA GLU A 548 19.44 -18.69 1.79
C GLU A 548 20.00 -18.20 0.47
N VAL A 549 20.74 -17.10 0.52
CA VAL A 549 21.37 -16.48 -0.63
C VAL A 549 22.80 -16.09 -0.26
N LYS A 550 23.74 -16.45 -1.12
CA LYS A 550 25.10 -15.97 -1.00
C LYS A 550 25.17 -14.58 -1.63
N GLN A 551 25.82 -13.64 -0.96
CA GLN A 551 26.10 -12.32 -1.50
C GLN A 551 26.72 -12.43 -2.91
N ASP A 552 26.22 -11.60 -3.82
CA ASP A 552 26.62 -11.47 -5.22
C ASP A 552 26.48 -12.76 -6.05
N LEU A 553 25.67 -13.71 -5.59
CA LEU A 553 25.29 -14.85 -6.41
C LEU A 553 24.66 -14.34 -7.72
N PRO A 554 25.11 -14.77 -8.91
CA PRO A 554 24.46 -14.37 -10.16
C PRO A 554 23.00 -14.82 -10.20
N THR A 555 22.13 -13.95 -10.69
CA THR A 555 20.70 -14.27 -10.86
C THR A 555 20.45 -15.10 -12.12
N GLY A 556 21.43 -15.22 -13.00
CA GLY A 556 21.27 -15.81 -14.33
C GLY A 556 20.66 -14.84 -15.36
N ILE A 557 20.23 -13.64 -14.93
CA ILE A 557 19.82 -12.57 -15.82
C ILE A 557 21.08 -11.98 -16.47
N ALA A 558 21.15 -12.01 -17.79
CA ALA A 558 22.32 -11.54 -18.54
C ALA A 558 22.24 -10.05 -18.91
N THR A 559 21.04 -9.48 -18.95
CA THR A 559 20.81 -8.08 -19.33
C THR A 559 19.70 -7.51 -18.48
N ALA A 560 20.01 -6.39 -17.83
CA ALA A 560 19.04 -5.64 -17.05
C ALA A 560 17.93 -5.12 -17.98
N LEU A 561 16.68 -5.32 -17.60
CA LEU A 561 15.52 -4.79 -18.32
C LEU A 561 15.22 -3.36 -17.82
N PRO A 562 14.82 -2.44 -18.70
CA PRO A 562 14.37 -1.12 -18.29
C PRO A 562 12.94 -1.18 -17.70
N ALA A 563 12.66 -0.33 -16.71
CA ALA A 563 11.32 -0.11 -16.16
C ALA A 563 10.94 1.40 -16.19
N PRO A 564 10.80 1.99 -17.39
CA PRO A 564 10.36 3.37 -17.51
C PRO A 564 8.97 3.53 -16.90
N ARG A 565 8.69 4.74 -16.41
CA ARG A 565 7.42 5.10 -15.77
C ARG A 565 6.24 4.94 -16.70
N LEU A 566 5.05 4.87 -16.10
CA LEU A 566 3.81 5.01 -16.86
C LEU A 566 3.84 6.33 -17.64
N ALA A 567 3.39 6.26 -18.88
CA ALA A 567 3.19 7.45 -19.69
C ALA A 567 2.12 8.35 -19.02
N PRO A 568 2.26 9.69 -19.13
CA PRO A 568 1.29 10.65 -18.59
C PRO A 568 -0.17 10.40 -19.00
#